data_AF-A0A7Y1TGT9-F1
#
_entry.id   AF-A0A7Y1TGT9-F1
#
_cell.length_a   1.000
_cell.length_b   1.000
_cell.length_c   1.000
_cell.angle_alpha   90.00
_cell.angle_beta   90.00
_cell.angle_gamma   90.00
#
_symmetry.space_group_name_H-M   'P 1'
#
loop_
_entity.id
_entity.type
_entity.pdbx_description
1 polymer ?
#
loop_
_entity_poly.entity_id
_entity_poly.type
_entity_poly.pdbx_seq_one_letter_code
_entity_poly.pdbx_strand_id
1 'polypeptide(L)'
;YDTITLGLDKKSLFLEEIGLRPGRSLVIDKSKSFRQLQEEIGSQKQLLIAVYPPKAKPQETFGIDSIELEILIELLKNYDTVLYLFGNPYFLRLLPINAIKAVVIAYQNLDGFESVAADHFLGNFTATGTLPVQL
;
A
#
# COMPACT_ATOMS: atom_id res chain seq x y z
N TYR A 1 0.37 -13.91 0.50
CA TYR A 1 0.14 -12.68 -0.28
C TYR A 1 1.40 -12.40 -1.07
N ASP A 2 1.27 -12.13 -2.37
CA ASP A 2 2.31 -11.32 -3.01
C ASP A 2 2.09 -9.88 -2.55
N THR A 3 3.20 -9.19 -2.31
CA THR A 3 3.15 -7.88 -1.66
C THR A 3 3.69 -6.82 -2.59
N ILE A 4 2.96 -5.73 -2.71
CA ILE A 4 3.30 -4.63 -3.61
C ILE A 4 3.55 -3.38 -2.78
N THR A 5 4.66 -2.69 -3.06
CA THR A 5 5.00 -1.41 -2.44
C THR A 5 4.95 -0.28 -3.45
N LEU A 6 4.45 0.87 -3.01
CA LEU A 6 4.47 2.11 -3.79
C LEU A 6 5.02 3.28 -2.97
N GLY A 7 5.88 4.10 -3.57
CA GLY A 7 6.35 5.38 -3.02
C GLY A 7 7.41 5.27 -1.91
N LEU A 8 8.12 4.14 -1.85
CA LEU A 8 9.13 3.91 -0.82
C LEU A 8 10.56 3.98 -1.38
N ASP A 9 11.34 4.93 -0.87
CA ASP A 9 12.75 5.12 -1.26
C ASP A 9 13.74 4.27 -0.42
N LYS A 10 13.21 3.55 0.59
CA LYS A 10 13.96 2.72 1.54
C LYS A 10 13.39 1.30 1.63
N LYS A 11 13.98 0.42 2.44
CA LYS A 11 13.37 -0.86 2.80
C LYS A 11 12.18 -0.60 3.74
N SER A 12 11.07 -1.30 3.54
CA SER A 12 9.91 -1.25 4.45
C SER A 12 10.17 -2.15 5.66
N LEU A 13 10.14 -1.56 6.86
CA LEU A 13 10.19 -2.32 8.10
C LEU A 13 8.91 -3.15 8.28
N PHE A 14 7.76 -2.62 7.85
CA PHE A 14 6.49 -3.35 7.89
C PHE A 14 6.58 -4.68 7.12
N LEU A 15 7.14 -4.65 5.90
CA LEU A 15 7.28 -5.87 5.10
C LEU A 15 8.30 -6.86 5.67
N GLU A 16 9.38 -6.34 6.26
CA GLU A 16 10.38 -7.15 6.94
C GLU A 16 9.79 -7.89 8.15
N GLU A 17 9.05 -7.18 9.00
CA GLU A 17 8.49 -7.73 10.24
C GLU A 17 7.37 -8.74 10.00
N ILE A 18 6.57 -8.59 8.93
CA ILE A 18 5.58 -9.62 8.55
C ILE A 18 6.21 -10.87 7.91
N GLY A 19 7.55 -10.94 7.85
CA GLY A 19 8.29 -12.12 7.44
C GLY A 19 8.30 -12.37 5.92
N LEU A 20 8.17 -11.32 5.10
CA LEU A 20 8.29 -11.48 3.65
C LEU A 20 9.69 -11.90 3.27
N ARG A 21 9.78 -13.04 2.58
CA ARG A 21 11.04 -13.52 2.00
C ARG A 21 11.52 -12.53 0.94
N PRO A 22 12.85 -12.27 0.86
CA PRO A 22 13.44 -11.53 -0.26
C PRO A 22 12.98 -12.12 -1.60
N GLY A 23 12.43 -11.29 -2.49
CA GLY A 23 11.93 -11.70 -3.81
C GLY A 23 10.42 -11.91 -3.94
N ARG A 24 9.62 -11.70 -2.87
CA ARG A 24 8.14 -11.69 -2.94
C ARG A 24 7.49 -10.31 -2.81
N SER A 25 8.31 -9.26 -2.80
CA SER A 25 7.89 -7.87 -2.81
C SER A 25 8.11 -7.28 -4.20
N LEU A 26 7.05 -6.77 -4.82
CA LEU A 26 7.11 -6.04 -6.08
C LEU A 26 7.03 -4.54 -5.79
N VAL A 27 7.76 -3.73 -6.55
CA VAL A 27 7.71 -2.26 -6.45
C VAL A 27 6.97 -1.73 -7.67
N ILE A 28 6.00 -0.84 -7.43
CA ILE A 28 5.45 0.01 -8.50
C ILE A 28 6.43 1.14 -8.74
N ASP A 29 6.91 1.23 -9.98
CA ASP A 29 7.76 2.31 -10.46
C ASP A 29 7.26 2.71 -11.86
N LYS A 30 7.45 3.98 -12.22
CA LYS A 30 7.04 4.55 -13.52
C LYS A 30 7.65 3.85 -14.75
N SER A 31 8.72 3.07 -14.58
CA SER A 31 9.29 2.26 -15.69
C SER A 31 8.52 0.99 -15.99
N LYS A 32 7.64 0.53 -15.08
CA LYS A 32 6.83 -0.67 -15.25
C LYS A 32 5.46 -0.32 -15.81
N SER A 33 4.86 -1.29 -16.52
CA SER A 33 3.46 -1.29 -16.89
C SER A 33 2.65 -2.23 -15.98
N PHE A 34 1.34 -1.98 -15.90
CA PHE A 34 0.42 -2.88 -15.19
C PHE A 34 0.53 -4.33 -15.70
N ARG A 35 0.68 -4.54 -17.00
CA ARG A 35 0.84 -5.87 -17.60
C ARG A 35 2.09 -6.60 -17.11
N GLN A 36 3.23 -5.91 -17.02
CA GLN A 36 4.46 -6.50 -16.50
C GLN A 36 4.31 -6.92 -15.03
N LEU A 37 3.69 -6.06 -14.21
CA LEU A 37 3.39 -6.41 -12.82
C LEU A 37 2.42 -7.59 -12.73
N GLN A 38 1.39 -7.64 -13.57
CA GLN A 38 0.46 -8.76 -13.63
C GLN A 38 1.17 -10.07 -14.01
N GLU A 39 2.13 -10.03 -14.93
CA GLU A 39 2.96 -11.20 -15.29
C GLU A 39 3.86 -11.63 -14.11
N GLU A 40 4.43 -10.68 -13.35
CA GLU A 40 5.23 -10.96 -12.15
C GLU A 40 4.39 -11.53 -10.99
N ILE A 41 3.16 -11.05 -10.80
CA ILE A 41 2.18 -11.53 -9.80
C ILE A 41 1.69 -12.95 -10.15
N GLY A 42 1.61 -13.27 -11.44
CA GLY A 42 1.17 -14.58 -11.93
C GLY A 42 -0.30 -14.87 -11.58
N SER A 43 -0.57 -16.04 -10.98
CA SER A 43 -1.94 -16.51 -10.72
C SER A 43 -2.52 -16.10 -9.37
N GLN A 44 -1.82 -15.27 -8.59
CA GLN A 44 -2.33 -14.79 -7.31
C GLN A 44 -3.58 -13.93 -7.52
N LYS A 45 -4.56 -14.10 -6.63
CA LYS A 45 -5.81 -13.32 -6.64
C LYS A 45 -5.89 -12.28 -5.54
N GLN A 46 -5.03 -12.40 -4.54
CA GLN A 46 -5.03 -11.56 -3.34
C GLN A 46 -3.70 -10.86 -3.19
N LEU A 47 -3.76 -9.55 -2.98
CA LEU A 47 -2.59 -8.70 -2.85
C LEU A 47 -2.61 -8.00 -1.49
N LEU A 48 -1.43 -7.92 -0.89
CA LEU A 48 -1.14 -6.96 0.16
C LEU A 48 -0.46 -5.76 -0.50
N ILE A 49 -1.00 -4.56 -0.35
CA ILE A 49 -0.39 -3.36 -0.93
C ILE A 49 -0.03 -2.40 0.20
N ALA A 50 1.23 -1.99 0.28
CA ALA A 50 1.71 -0.96 1.20
C ALA A 50 2.03 0.31 0.40
N VAL A 51 1.35 1.41 0.73
CA VAL A 51 1.50 2.70 0.02
C VAL A 51 2.12 3.73 0.95
N TYR A 52 3.18 4.37 0.47
CA TYR A 52 3.96 5.39 1.16
C TYR A 52 3.95 6.68 0.32
N PRO A 53 2.92 7.53 0.39
CA PRO A 53 2.92 8.78 -0.37
C PRO A 53 4.11 9.66 0.03
N PRO A 54 4.99 10.09 -0.90
CA PRO A 54 6.19 10.85 -0.57
C PRO A 54 5.92 12.19 0.11
N LYS A 55 4.77 12.83 -0.19
CA LYS A 55 4.36 14.11 0.37
C LYS A 55 3.11 13.95 1.23
N ALA A 56 3.12 14.57 2.41
CA ALA A 56 1.96 14.59 3.29
C ALA A 56 0.81 15.49 2.78
N LYS A 57 1.10 16.40 1.85
CA LYS A 57 0.13 17.37 1.30
C LYS A 57 -0.45 16.86 -0.03
N PRO A 58 -1.73 17.15 -0.34
CA PRO A 58 -2.38 16.70 -1.58
C PRO A 58 -1.80 17.28 -2.88
N GLN A 59 -0.96 18.30 -2.78
CA GLN A 59 -0.30 18.92 -3.94
C GLN A 59 0.45 17.86 -4.73
N GLU A 60 0.34 17.90 -6.06
CA GLU A 60 1.00 16.96 -6.96
C GLU A 60 0.72 15.49 -6.60
N THR A 61 -0.54 15.15 -6.29
CA THR A 61 -0.96 13.77 -6.02
C THR A 61 -0.16 13.14 -4.86
N PHE A 62 0.12 13.93 -3.82
CA PHE A 62 0.94 13.50 -2.68
C PHE A 62 2.35 13.04 -3.07
N GLY A 63 2.87 13.52 -4.22
CA GLY A 63 4.17 13.15 -4.76
C GLY A 63 4.23 11.81 -5.49
N ILE A 64 3.09 11.14 -5.69
CA ILE A 64 3.00 9.91 -6.48
C ILE A 64 2.91 10.26 -7.97
N ASP A 65 3.68 9.57 -8.80
CA ASP A 65 3.64 9.75 -10.26
C ASP A 65 2.30 9.27 -10.84
N SER A 66 1.83 9.89 -11.92
CA SER A 66 0.55 9.51 -12.54
C SER A 66 0.53 8.07 -13.03
N ILE A 67 1.65 7.57 -13.58
CA ILE A 67 1.75 6.18 -14.07
C ILE A 67 1.68 5.22 -12.89
N GLU A 68 2.37 5.54 -11.81
CA GLU A 68 2.33 4.75 -10.57
C GLU A 68 0.92 4.69 -9.97
N LEU A 69 0.21 5.83 -9.96
CA LEU A 69 -1.18 5.90 -9.50
C LEU A 69 -2.11 5.07 -10.39
N GLU A 70 -1.97 5.17 -11.71
CA GLU A 70 -2.77 4.38 -12.66
C GLU A 70 -2.57 2.88 -12.45
N ILE A 71 -1.32 2.44 -12.29
CA ILE A 71 -1.00 1.04 -11.99
C ILE A 71 -1.62 0.60 -10.66
N LEU A 72 -1.52 1.42 -9.62
CA LEU A 72 -2.15 1.12 -8.33
C LEU A 72 -3.66 0.96 -8.50
N ILE A 73 -4.32 1.88 -9.22
CA ILE A 73 -5.77 1.82 -9.47
C ILE A 73 -6.14 0.53 -10.22
N GLU A 74 -5.36 0.11 -11.22
CA GLU A 74 -5.61 -1.13 -11.94
C GLU A 74 -5.41 -2.37 -11.05
N LEU A 75 -4.39 -2.39 -10.19
CA LEU A 75 -4.22 -3.47 -9.20
C LEU A 75 -5.43 -3.56 -8.25
N LEU A 76 -5.90 -2.42 -7.73
CA LEU A 76 -7.03 -2.38 -6.81
C LEU A 76 -8.36 -2.83 -7.43
N LYS A 77 -8.54 -2.65 -8.74
CA LYS A 77 -9.75 -3.10 -9.45
C LYS A 77 -9.73 -4.58 -9.83
N ASN A 78 -8.54 -5.14 -10.07
CA ASN A 78 -8.39 -6.48 -10.65
C ASN A 78 -8.03 -7.56 -9.61
N TYR A 79 -7.69 -7.19 -8.37
CA TYR A 79 -7.29 -8.12 -7.31
C TYR A 79 -7.97 -7.82 -5.97
N ASP A 80 -8.23 -8.88 -5.21
CA ASP A 80 -8.69 -8.78 -3.83
C ASP A 80 -7.59 -8.17 -2.96
N THR A 81 -7.72 -6.88 -2.64
CA THR A 81 -6.62 -6.15 -2.01
C THR A 81 -6.88 -5.80 -0.56
N VAL A 82 -5.86 -6.03 0.29
CA VAL A 82 -5.72 -5.38 1.59
C VAL A 82 -4.67 -4.27 1.43
N LEU A 83 -5.06 -3.02 1.67
CA LEU A 83 -4.20 -1.85 1.51
C LEU A 83 -3.78 -1.29 2.87
N TYR A 84 -2.48 -1.12 3.09
CA TYR A 84 -1.91 -0.36 4.22
C TYR A 84 -1.40 0.99 3.71
N LEU A 85 -1.98 2.07 4.23
CA LEU A 85 -1.60 3.44 3.90
C LEU A 85 -0.72 4.03 4.99
N PHE A 86 0.55 4.25 4.66
CA PHE A 86 1.52 5.00 5.46
C PHE A 86 1.60 6.44 4.93
N GLY A 87 0.45 7.13 4.94
CA GLY A 87 0.40 8.54 4.66
C GLY A 87 -0.91 9.20 5.11
N ASN A 88 -1.15 10.37 4.53
CA ASN A 88 -2.35 11.16 4.78
C ASN A 88 -3.61 10.42 4.28
N PRO A 89 -4.66 10.23 5.11
CA PRO A 89 -5.87 9.51 4.70
C PRO A 89 -6.59 10.13 3.50
N TYR A 90 -6.40 11.43 3.22
CA TYR A 90 -6.98 12.06 2.03
C TYR A 90 -6.45 11.48 0.71
N PHE A 91 -5.33 10.75 0.72
CA PHE A 91 -4.86 10.00 -0.46
C PHE A 91 -5.90 8.99 -0.96
N LEU A 92 -6.69 8.42 -0.04
CA LEU A 92 -7.73 7.44 -0.38
C LEU A 92 -8.81 8.01 -1.32
N ARG A 93 -8.99 9.33 -1.38
CA ARG A 93 -9.93 9.98 -2.32
C ARG A 93 -9.54 9.79 -3.79
N LEU A 94 -8.29 9.44 -4.05
CA LEU A 94 -7.78 9.17 -5.40
C LEU A 94 -7.99 7.70 -5.81
N LEU A 95 -8.41 6.84 -4.87
CA LEU A 95 -8.46 5.40 -5.08
C LEU A 95 -9.91 4.91 -5.22
N PRO A 96 -10.14 3.80 -5.96
CA PRO A 96 -11.44 3.17 -6.05
C PRO A 96 -11.75 2.38 -4.77
N ILE A 97 -11.98 3.05 -3.64
CA ILE A 97 -12.13 2.42 -2.30
C ILE A 97 -13.18 1.30 -2.26
N ASN A 98 -14.23 1.39 -3.08
CA ASN A 98 -15.29 0.37 -3.16
C ASN A 98 -14.81 -0.96 -3.78
N ALA A 99 -13.67 -0.97 -4.46
CA ALA A 99 -13.04 -2.18 -5.01
C ALA A 99 -12.06 -2.84 -4.03
N ILE A 100 -11.77 -2.20 -2.89
CA ILE A 100 -10.74 -2.65 -1.94
C ILE A 100 -11.41 -3.46 -0.82
N LYS A 101 -10.86 -4.64 -0.53
CA LYS A 101 -11.42 -5.54 0.50
C LYS A 101 -11.23 -5.00 1.92
N ALA A 102 -10.08 -4.40 2.18
CA ALA A 102 -9.79 -3.75 3.45
C ALA A 102 -8.75 -2.64 3.27
N VAL A 103 -8.91 -1.56 4.03
CA VAL A 103 -7.95 -0.46 4.11
C VAL A 103 -7.56 -0.25 5.57
N VAL A 104 -6.25 -0.25 5.84
CA VAL A 104 -5.66 0.07 7.12
C VAL A 104 -4.90 1.39 6.96
N ILE A 105 -5.25 2.39 7.77
CA ILE A 105 -4.58 3.70 7.77
C ILE A 105 -3.55 3.67 8.88
N ALA A 106 -2.29 3.42 8.51
CA ALA A 106 -1.15 3.38 9.42
C ALA A 106 -0.48 4.76 9.60
N TYR A 107 -0.96 5.80 8.92
CA TYR A 107 -0.50 7.19 9.05
C TYR A 107 0.98 7.41 8.68
N GLN A 108 1.90 7.54 9.63
CA GLN A 108 3.23 8.06 9.31
C GLN A 108 4.14 6.95 8.77
N ASN A 109 4.99 7.28 7.79
CA ASN A 109 6.10 6.42 7.37
C ASN A 109 7.27 6.56 8.35
N LEU A 110 7.08 6.03 9.56
CA LEU A 110 8.07 5.96 10.63
C LEU A 110 8.11 4.54 11.18
N ASP A 111 9.28 4.10 11.61
CA ASP A 111 9.53 2.71 12.00
C ASP A 111 8.55 2.21 13.08
N GLY A 112 8.20 3.04 14.08
CA GLY A 112 7.22 2.66 15.10
C GLY A 112 5.80 2.42 14.55
N PHE A 113 5.39 3.15 13.50
CA PHE A 113 4.10 2.95 12.85
C PHE A 113 4.12 1.71 11.94
N GLU A 114 5.22 1.49 11.22
CA GLU A 114 5.43 0.29 10.42
C GLU A 114 5.42 -0.98 11.29
N SER A 115 6.04 -0.93 12.47
CA SER A 115 6.09 -2.07 13.39
C SER A 115 4.73 -2.40 14.00
N VAL A 116 3.98 -1.39 14.46
CA VAL A 116 2.59 -1.61 14.93
C VAL A 116 1.68 -2.11 13.80
N ALA A 117 1.89 -1.64 12.56
CA ALA A 117 1.15 -2.16 11.41
C ALA A 117 1.48 -3.64 11.13
N ALA A 118 2.72 -4.06 11.34
CA ALA A 118 3.12 -5.46 11.21
C ALA A 118 2.45 -6.33 12.28
N ASP A 119 2.47 -5.91 13.54
CA ASP A 119 1.77 -6.58 14.63
C ASP A 119 0.26 -6.67 14.38
N HIS A 120 -0.34 -5.60 13.84
CA HIS A 120 -1.74 -5.62 13.42
C HIS A 120 -2.00 -6.67 12.34
N PHE A 121 -1.17 -6.69 11.29
CA PHE A 121 -1.29 -7.65 10.20
C PHE A 121 -1.14 -9.11 10.67
N LEU A 122 -0.22 -9.36 11.61
CA LEU A 122 0.04 -10.67 12.19
C LEU A 122 -1.03 -11.10 13.22
N GLY A 123 -1.95 -10.22 13.58
CA GLY A 123 -3.01 -10.48 14.56
C GLY A 123 -2.58 -10.31 16.02
N ASN A 124 -1.40 -9.74 16.28
CA ASN A 124 -0.89 -9.45 17.61
C ASN A 124 -1.50 -8.16 18.19
N PHE A 125 -2.05 -7.31 17.33
CA PHE A 125 -2.67 -6.03 17.72
C PHE A 125 -4.05 -5.87 17.07
N THR A 126 -5.02 -5.40 17.85
CA THR A 126 -6.35 -5.04 17.34
C THR A 126 -6.44 -3.53 17.15
N ALA A 127 -6.73 -3.06 15.94
CA ALA A 127 -6.93 -1.64 15.67
C ALA A 127 -8.23 -1.13 16.30
N THR A 128 -8.13 -0.25 17.30
CA THR A 128 -9.27 0.39 17.98
C THR A 128 -9.45 1.85 17.59
N GLY A 129 -8.71 2.33 16.58
CA GLY A 129 -8.72 3.72 16.15
C GLY A 129 -10.00 4.09 15.39
N THR A 130 -10.38 5.36 15.49
CA THR A 130 -11.46 5.96 14.70
C THR A 130 -10.90 7.05 13.81
N LEU A 131 -11.38 7.14 12.57
CA LEU A 131 -10.91 8.16 11.63
C LEU A 131 -11.37 9.56 12.10
N PRO A 132 -10.44 10.50 12.40
CA PRO A 132 -10.80 11.83 12.89
C PRO A 132 -11.14 12.81 11.75
N VAL A 133 -11.24 12.31 10.51
CA VAL A 133 -11.52 13.08 9.30
C VAL A 133 -12.65 12.43 8.51
N GLN A 134 -13.29 13.22 7.65
CA GLN A 134 -14.29 12.73 6.71
C GLN A 134 -13.63 12.49 5.34
N LEU A 135 -13.75 11.25 4.84
CA LEU A 135 -13.26 10.89 3.51
C LEU A 135 -14.22 11.31 2.42
#